data_AF-A0A5E4CDU0-F1
#
_entry.id   AF-A0A5E4CDU0-F1
#
_cell.length_a   1.000
_cell.length_b   1.000
_cell.length_c   1.000
_cell.angle_alpha   90.00
_cell.angle_beta   90.00
_cell.angle_gamma   90.00
#
_symmetry.space_group_name_H-M   'P 1'
#
loop_
_entity.id
_entity.type
_entity.pdbx_description
1 polymer ?
#
loop_
_entity_poly.entity_id
_entity_poly.type
_entity_poly.pdbx_seq_one_letter_code
_entity_poly.pdbx_strand_id
1 'polypeptide(L)'
;MKLLLGKDFPASPPKGYFLTKIFHPNVGANGEICVNVLKRDWTAELGIRHVLLTIKCLLIHPNPESALNEEAGRLLLENYEEYAARARLLTEIHGGAGGPSSGRAEASRALASGAASSTDPVVPGGLGGADGPMAKKHAGERDKKLAAKKKTDKKRALRRL
;
A
#
# COMPACT_ATOMS: atom_id res chain seq x y z
N MET A 1 -2.17 17.76 3.66
CA MET A 1 -3.46 17.15 4.06
C MET A 1 -4.40 18.27 4.51
N LYS A 2 -5.71 18.09 4.38
CA LYS A 2 -6.78 19.01 4.81
C LYS A 2 -7.84 18.23 5.59
N LEU A 3 -8.38 18.83 6.63
CA LEU A 3 -9.59 18.37 7.32
C LEU A 3 -10.70 19.40 7.10
N LEU A 4 -11.93 18.94 6.85
CA LEU A 4 -13.12 19.76 6.83
C LEU A 4 -14.03 19.39 8.00
N LEU A 5 -14.12 20.30 8.97
CA LEU A 5 -15.07 20.21 10.07
C LEU A 5 -16.46 20.56 9.49
N GLY A 6 -17.40 19.62 9.60
CA GLY A 6 -18.79 19.84 9.16
C GLY A 6 -19.60 20.64 10.18
N LYS A 7 -20.82 21.04 9.81
CA LYS A 7 -21.77 21.67 10.75
C LYS A 7 -22.05 20.79 11.98
N ASP A 8 -21.97 19.48 11.78
CA ASP A 8 -22.28 18.44 12.77
C ASP A 8 -21.04 17.99 13.58
N PHE A 9 -19.89 18.65 13.42
CA PHE A 9 -18.70 18.38 14.25
C PHE A 9 -18.91 19.01 15.66
N PRO A 10 -18.65 18.28 16.77
CA PRO A 10 -17.94 17.00 16.87
C PRO A 10 -18.82 15.74 16.88
N ALA A 11 -20.15 15.83 16.76
CA ALA A 11 -21.03 14.66 16.72
C ALA A 11 -20.76 13.73 15.51
N SER A 12 -20.29 14.29 14.39
CA SER A 12 -19.67 13.57 13.28
C SER A 12 -18.17 13.90 13.14
N PRO A 13 -17.34 12.96 12.65
CA PRO A 13 -15.92 13.21 12.39
C PRO A 13 -15.72 14.20 11.23
N PRO A 14 -14.59 14.93 11.19
CA PRO A 14 -14.25 15.78 10.07
C PRO A 14 -13.92 14.95 8.82
N LYS A 15 -14.26 15.47 7.63
CA LYS A 15 -13.91 14.83 6.36
C LYS A 15 -12.44 15.05 6.05
N GLY A 16 -11.69 13.98 5.79
CA GLY A 16 -10.25 14.04 5.50
C GLY A 16 -9.94 14.05 4.00
N TYR A 17 -8.92 14.83 3.62
CA TYR A 17 -8.41 14.92 2.24
C TYR A 17 -6.88 14.97 2.22
N PHE A 18 -6.24 14.11 1.45
CA PHE A 18 -4.87 14.31 1.01
C PHE A 18 -4.81 15.49 0.01
N LEU A 19 -3.71 16.26 0.08
CA LEU A 19 -3.40 17.33 -0.90
C LEU A 19 -2.26 16.87 -1.80
N THR A 20 -1.32 16.15 -1.21
CA THR A 20 -0.34 15.28 -1.87
C THR A 20 -1.06 14.17 -2.63
N LYS A 21 -0.71 13.94 -3.90
CA LYS A 21 -1.20 12.77 -4.65
C LYS A 21 -0.60 11.49 -4.05
N ILE A 22 -1.41 10.43 -3.94
CA ILE A 22 -1.02 9.15 -3.34
C ILE A 22 -1.75 8.00 -4.03
N PHE A 23 -1.09 6.86 -4.23
CA PHE A 23 -1.73 5.62 -4.66
C PHE A 23 -2.09 4.78 -3.43
N HIS A 24 -3.37 4.79 -3.04
CA HIS A 24 -3.83 4.12 -1.82
C HIS A 24 -5.30 3.66 -1.96
N PRO A 25 -5.69 2.44 -1.51
CA PRO A 25 -7.04 1.92 -1.71
C PRO A 25 -8.13 2.83 -1.15
N ASN A 26 -7.96 3.33 0.08
CA ASN A 26 -8.98 4.13 0.78
C ASN A 26 -8.93 5.64 0.51
N VAL A 27 -8.23 6.06 -0.56
CA VAL A 27 -8.12 7.46 -0.98
C VAL A 27 -8.65 7.59 -2.41
N GLY A 28 -9.63 8.46 -2.62
CA GLY A 28 -10.23 8.72 -3.92
C GLY A 28 -9.37 9.63 -4.81
N ALA A 29 -9.80 9.83 -6.06
CA ALA A 29 -9.02 10.52 -7.09
C ALA A 29 -8.73 12.01 -6.77
N ASN A 30 -9.54 12.64 -5.92
CA ASN A 30 -9.37 14.03 -5.47
C ASN A 30 -8.72 14.10 -4.07
N GLY A 31 -8.14 12.99 -3.61
CA GLY A 31 -7.49 12.87 -2.29
C GLY A 31 -8.45 12.61 -1.13
N GLU A 32 -9.75 12.47 -1.37
CA GLU A 32 -10.77 12.22 -0.35
C GLU A 32 -10.53 10.89 0.39
N ILE A 33 -10.60 10.91 1.72
CA ILE A 33 -10.38 9.73 2.57
C ILE A 33 -11.72 9.07 2.89
N CYS A 34 -11.78 7.73 2.82
CA CYS A 34 -13.01 6.98 3.03
C CYS A 34 -13.68 7.26 4.39
N VAL A 35 -14.81 7.97 4.35
CA VAL A 35 -15.54 8.45 5.53
C VAL A 35 -16.03 7.31 6.43
N ASN A 36 -16.28 6.12 5.88
CA ASN A 36 -16.69 4.95 6.66
C ASN A 36 -15.58 4.50 7.64
N VAL A 37 -14.31 4.66 7.27
CA VAL A 37 -13.18 4.37 8.17
C VAL A 37 -13.05 5.43 9.26
N LEU A 38 -13.33 6.70 8.94
CA LEU A 38 -13.26 7.81 9.91
C LEU A 38 -14.49 7.88 10.85
N LYS A 39 -15.62 7.28 10.46
CA LYS A 39 -16.84 7.16 11.27
C LYS A 39 -16.87 5.94 12.17
N ARG A 40 -16.17 4.85 11.80
CA ARG A 40 -16.09 3.66 12.64
C ARG A 40 -15.44 4.05 13.97
N ASP A 41 -16.10 3.69 15.06
CA ASP A 41 -15.66 3.94 16.44
C ASP A 41 -15.54 5.43 16.84
N TRP A 42 -16.08 6.38 16.05
CA TRP A 42 -16.03 7.81 16.38
C TRP A 42 -16.95 8.19 17.54
N THR A 43 -16.39 8.85 18.55
CA THR A 43 -17.13 9.66 19.53
C THR A 43 -16.55 11.08 19.55
N ALA A 44 -17.36 12.06 19.99
CA ALA A 44 -16.98 13.48 20.01
C ALA A 44 -15.72 13.78 20.87
N GLU A 45 -15.43 12.92 21.86
CA GLU A 45 -14.31 13.07 22.81
C GLU A 45 -12.94 12.76 22.18
N LEU A 46 -12.91 11.91 21.14
CA LEU A 46 -11.66 11.42 20.52
C LEU A 46 -10.85 12.53 19.82
N GLY A 47 -11.55 13.55 19.32
CA GLY A 47 -10.98 14.75 18.73
C GLY A 47 -10.07 14.52 17.51
N ILE A 48 -9.41 15.60 17.07
CA ILE A 48 -8.59 15.59 15.85
C ILE A 48 -7.39 14.65 15.96
N ARG A 49 -6.82 14.46 17.17
CA ARG A 49 -5.67 13.55 17.40
C ARG A 49 -5.99 12.12 16.99
N HIS A 50 -7.18 11.62 17.36
CA HIS A 50 -7.61 10.28 16.97
C HIS A 50 -7.78 10.17 15.45
N VAL A 51 -8.42 11.15 14.80
CA VAL A 51 -8.60 11.16 13.32
C VAL A 51 -7.25 11.03 12.60
N LEU A 52 -6.23 11.77 13.04
CA LEU A 52 -4.88 11.69 12.46
C LEU A 52 -4.22 10.33 12.71
N LEU A 53 -4.44 9.72 13.88
CA LEU A 53 -3.94 8.38 14.20
C LEU A 53 -4.63 7.31 13.35
N THR A 54 -5.95 7.35 13.22
CA THR A 54 -6.74 6.43 12.38
C THR A 54 -6.34 6.53 10.91
N ILE A 55 -6.06 7.73 10.39
CA ILE A 55 -5.51 7.92 9.04
C ILE A 55 -4.09 7.34 8.93
N LYS A 56 -3.21 7.52 9.93
CA LYS A 56 -1.89 6.88 9.94
C LYS A 56 -2.00 5.35 9.92
N CYS A 57 -2.88 4.77 10.73
CA CYS A 57 -3.12 3.33 10.76
C CYS A 57 -3.66 2.82 9.41
N LEU A 58 -4.55 3.58 8.77
CA LEU A 58 -5.11 3.25 7.46
C LEU A 58 -4.05 3.22 6.34
N LEU A 59 -3.02 4.07 6.40
CA LEU A 59 -1.88 4.05 5.47
C LEU A 59 -0.94 2.85 5.67
N ILE A 60 -0.92 2.26 6.86
CA ILE A 60 -0.11 1.06 7.19
C ILE A 60 -0.90 -0.21 6.88
N HIS A 61 -2.21 -0.20 7.15
CA HIS A 61 -3.14 -1.30 6.95
C HIS A 61 -4.38 -0.82 6.17
N PRO A 62 -4.33 -0.83 4.82
CA PRO A 62 -5.46 -0.44 3.98
C PRO A 62 -6.63 -1.40 4.14
N ASN A 63 -7.87 -0.90 4.07
CA ASN A 63 -9.08 -1.72 4.13
C ASN A 63 -9.69 -1.93 2.73
N PRO A 64 -9.54 -3.10 2.09
CA PRO A 64 -10.07 -3.34 0.74
C PRO A 64 -11.61 -3.24 0.67
N GLU A 65 -12.34 -3.54 1.75
CA GLU A 65 -13.82 -3.47 1.77
C GLU A 65 -14.38 -2.04 1.64
N SER A 66 -13.52 -1.04 1.81
CA SER A 66 -13.89 0.39 1.76
C SER A 66 -12.94 1.18 0.86
N ALA A 67 -12.43 0.53 -0.19
CA ALA A 67 -11.64 1.17 -1.23
C ALA A 67 -12.46 2.23 -1.99
N LEU A 68 -11.83 3.38 -2.25
CA LEU A 68 -12.29 4.42 -3.16
C LEU A 68 -11.48 4.42 -4.47
N ASN A 69 -10.28 3.84 -4.45
CA ASN A 69 -9.48 3.54 -5.62
C ASN A 69 -9.54 2.03 -5.87
N GLU A 70 -10.41 1.63 -6.80
CA GLU A 70 -10.65 0.22 -7.15
C GLU A 70 -9.40 -0.48 -7.68
N GLU A 71 -8.54 0.21 -8.44
CA GLU A 71 -7.30 -0.37 -8.96
C GLU A 71 -6.30 -0.66 -7.83
N ALA A 72 -6.09 0.29 -6.92
CA ALA A 72 -5.24 0.09 -5.75
C ALA A 72 -5.80 -1.00 -4.82
N GLY A 73 -7.13 -1.05 -4.62
CA GLY A 73 -7.80 -2.10 -3.86
C GLY A 73 -7.67 -3.49 -4.48
N ARG A 74 -7.79 -3.60 -5.81
CA ARG A 74 -7.57 -4.84 -6.56
C ARG A 74 -6.11 -5.29 -6.48
N LEU A 75 -5.16 -4.39 -6.76
CA LEU A 75 -3.74 -4.73 -6.74
C LEU A 75 -3.26 -5.13 -5.34
N LEU A 76 -3.79 -4.51 -4.26
CA LEU A 76 -3.51 -4.94 -2.89
C LEU A 76 -3.81 -6.43 -2.65
N LEU A 77 -4.86 -6.95 -3.28
CA LEU A 77 -5.33 -8.35 -3.12
C LEU A 77 -4.73 -9.32 -4.16
N GLU A 78 -4.50 -8.86 -5.39
CA GLU A 78 -4.12 -9.71 -6.52
C GLU A 78 -2.63 -9.63 -6.89
N ASN A 79 -1.97 -8.49 -6.67
CA ASN A 79 -0.56 -8.27 -7.04
C ASN A 79 0.10 -7.21 -6.12
N TYR A 80 0.43 -7.63 -4.89
CA TYR A 80 0.96 -6.72 -3.87
C TYR A 80 2.26 -6.01 -4.30
N GLU A 81 3.13 -6.66 -5.08
CA GLU A 81 4.38 -6.01 -5.54
C GLU A 81 4.13 -4.88 -6.52
N GLU A 82 3.15 -5.00 -7.42
CA GLU A 82 2.76 -3.91 -8.31
C GLU A 82 2.05 -2.78 -7.54
N TYR A 83 1.18 -3.12 -6.58
CA TYR A 83 0.62 -2.14 -5.64
C TYR A 83 1.72 -1.35 -4.93
N ALA A 84 2.69 -2.06 -4.33
CA ALA A 84 3.78 -1.47 -3.58
C ALA A 84 4.73 -0.67 -4.49
N ALA A 85 5.02 -1.12 -5.71
CA ALA A 85 5.82 -0.38 -6.68
C ALA A 85 5.15 0.96 -7.08
N ARG A 86 3.86 0.95 -7.41
CA ARG A 86 3.08 2.16 -7.73
C ARG A 86 2.98 3.10 -6.53
N ALA A 87 2.76 2.57 -5.32
CA ALA A 87 2.71 3.35 -4.09
C ALA A 87 4.07 3.98 -3.73
N ARG A 88 5.18 3.25 -3.89
CA ARG A 88 6.55 3.77 -3.74
C ARG A 88 6.81 4.91 -4.72
N LEU A 89 6.53 4.71 -6.02
CA LEU A 89 6.74 5.71 -7.07
C LEU A 89 6.00 7.04 -6.80
N LEU A 90 4.71 7.00 -6.44
CA LEU A 90 3.99 8.24 -6.10
C LEU A 90 4.45 8.86 -4.78
N THR A 91 4.94 8.06 -3.83
CA THR A 91 5.53 8.57 -2.57
C THR A 91 6.87 9.24 -2.81
N GLU A 92 7.67 8.76 -3.76
CA GLU A 92 8.93 9.38 -4.19
C GLU A 92 8.68 10.73 -4.88
N ILE A 93 7.77 10.78 -5.86
CA ILE A 93 7.48 11.99 -6.65
C ILE A 93 6.72 13.06 -5.84
N HIS A 94 5.93 12.67 -4.83
CA HIS A 94 5.03 13.61 -4.13
C HIS A 94 5.18 13.67 -2.60
N GLY A 95 5.70 12.63 -1.95
CA GLY A 95 5.80 12.54 -0.49
C GLY A 95 7.07 13.19 0.10
N GLY A 96 8.14 13.34 -0.68
CA GLY A 96 9.42 13.86 -0.23
C GLY A 96 9.51 15.38 -0.22
N ALA A 97 9.46 16.00 0.97
CA ALA A 97 10.16 17.22 1.45
C ALA A 97 10.41 18.47 0.54
N GLY A 98 9.88 18.54 -0.68
CA GLY A 98 10.30 19.46 -1.75
C GLY A 98 9.23 20.46 -2.19
N GLY A 99 8.53 21.10 -1.25
CA GLY A 99 7.90 22.39 -1.54
C GLY A 99 8.99 23.42 -1.90
N PRO A 100 8.69 24.49 -2.67
CA PRO A 100 9.69 25.44 -3.15
C PRO A 100 10.52 26.00 -1.98
N SER A 101 11.80 25.63 -1.96
CA SER A 101 12.70 25.75 -0.80
C SER A 101 13.32 27.14 -0.69
N SER A 102 12.49 28.14 -0.42
CA SER A 102 12.92 29.51 -0.11
C SER A 102 13.65 29.59 1.24
N GLY A 103 14.93 29.21 1.25
CA GLY A 103 15.88 29.53 2.32
C GLY A 103 15.90 28.59 3.53
N ARG A 104 16.54 27.42 3.38
CA ARG A 104 17.33 26.81 4.47
C ARG A 104 18.70 26.39 3.96
N ALA A 105 19.74 26.96 4.55
CA ALA A 105 21.13 26.83 4.13
C ALA A 105 21.83 25.61 4.75
N GLU A 106 23.07 25.36 4.34
CA GLU A 106 23.91 24.26 4.83
C GLU A 106 24.19 24.34 6.35
N ALA A 107 23.83 23.27 7.04
CA ALA A 107 24.56 22.71 8.19
C ALA A 107 24.17 21.22 8.28
N SER A 108 25.10 20.26 8.41
CA SER A 108 26.47 20.33 8.92
C SER A 108 27.49 19.56 8.08
N ARG A 109 28.78 19.88 8.25
CA ARG A 109 29.94 19.10 7.79
C ARG A 109 30.76 18.59 8.99
N ALA A 110 31.39 17.43 8.79
CA ALA A 110 32.58 16.90 9.47
C ALA A 110 32.47 16.37 10.92
N LEU A 111 33.46 15.50 11.23
CA LEU A 111 33.78 14.71 12.44
C LEU A 111 33.33 13.23 12.38
N ALA A 112 34.21 12.21 12.43
CA ALA A 112 35.68 12.17 12.39
C ALA A 112 36.18 10.80 11.83
N SER A 113 37.51 10.52 11.85
CA SER A 113 38.17 9.52 10.98
C SER A 113 39.03 8.43 11.67
N GLY A 114 39.14 7.25 11.04
CA GLY A 114 40.17 6.19 11.23
C GLY A 114 39.75 4.91 10.45
N ALA A 115 40.50 4.24 9.55
CA ALA A 115 41.91 3.76 9.53
C ALA A 115 42.16 2.57 10.50
N ALA A 116 42.78 1.43 10.16
CA ALA A 116 43.31 0.80 8.91
C ALA A 116 43.66 -0.71 9.23
N SER A 117 44.08 -1.68 8.39
CA SER A 117 44.19 -1.95 6.92
C SER A 117 44.72 -3.40 6.67
N SER A 118 44.49 -4.00 5.48
CA SER A 118 45.09 -5.28 4.94
C SER A 118 44.69 -6.60 5.68
N THR A 119 44.68 -7.82 5.09
CA THR A 119 45.47 -8.47 3.99
C THR A 119 44.69 -9.57 3.21
N ASP A 120 45.03 -9.82 1.94
CA ASP A 120 44.71 -11.06 1.16
C ASP A 120 45.93 -12.03 1.10
N PRO A 121 45.78 -13.36 0.85
CA PRO A 121 45.96 -13.87 -0.54
C PRO A 121 45.26 -15.20 -0.97
N VAL A 122 44.79 -15.23 -2.24
CA VAL A 122 45.00 -16.28 -3.30
C VAL A 122 44.65 -17.79 -3.08
N VAL A 123 43.61 -18.23 -3.83
CA VAL A 123 43.25 -19.51 -4.54
C VAL A 123 44.35 -20.56 -4.91
N PRO A 124 44.10 -21.79 -5.49
CA PRO A 124 42.86 -22.40 -6.09
C PRO A 124 42.58 -23.93 -5.82
N GLY A 125 41.48 -24.50 -6.37
CA GLY A 125 41.42 -25.95 -6.74
C GLY A 125 40.03 -26.61 -7.01
N GLY A 126 39.87 -27.34 -8.13
CA GLY A 126 38.80 -28.33 -8.45
C GLY A 126 37.44 -27.77 -8.94
N LEU A 127 36.75 -28.12 -10.05
CA LEU A 127 36.72 -29.17 -11.11
C LEU A 127 35.56 -30.21 -11.03
N GLY A 128 34.74 -30.26 -12.10
CA GLY A 128 33.70 -31.28 -12.40
C GLY A 128 32.24 -30.88 -12.04
N GLY A 129 31.19 -31.19 -12.82
CA GLY A 129 31.09 -31.70 -14.20
C GLY A 129 29.82 -32.54 -14.48
N ALA A 130 29.14 -32.31 -15.64
CA ALA A 130 28.07 -33.15 -16.25
C ALA A 130 26.73 -33.34 -15.49
N ASP A 131 25.57 -33.74 -16.07
CA ASP A 131 24.98 -33.48 -17.40
C ASP A 131 23.45 -33.77 -17.44
N GLY A 132 22.65 -32.86 -18.02
CA GLY A 132 21.26 -33.05 -18.55
C GLY A 132 20.15 -33.70 -17.68
N PRO A 133 18.96 -34.01 -18.26
CA PRO A 133 18.33 -33.46 -19.47
C PRO A 133 16.87 -32.97 -19.25
N MET A 134 16.20 -32.56 -20.34
CA MET A 134 14.86 -31.91 -20.36
C MET A 134 13.66 -32.82 -20.02
N ALA A 135 12.59 -32.23 -19.48
CA ALA A 135 11.23 -32.77 -19.52
C ALA A 135 10.23 -31.78 -20.16
N LYS A 136 9.48 -32.21 -21.18
CA LYS A 136 8.37 -31.47 -21.82
C LYS A 136 7.04 -32.15 -21.46
N LYS A 137 5.97 -31.41 -21.07
CA LYS A 137 4.60 -31.56 -21.65
C LYS A 137 3.48 -30.72 -21.01
N HIS A 138 2.51 -30.39 -21.88
CA HIS A 138 1.09 -30.01 -21.67
C HIS A 138 0.68 -28.99 -20.60
N ALA A 139 0.31 -27.80 -21.09
CA ALA A 139 -0.72 -26.96 -20.50
C ALA A 139 -2.12 -27.34 -21.02
N GLY A 140 -3.17 -26.95 -20.27
CA GLY A 140 -4.55 -26.80 -20.76
C GLY A 140 -5.51 -27.98 -20.61
N GLU A 141 -6.26 -28.04 -19.48
CA GLU A 141 -7.68 -28.51 -19.49
C GLU A 141 -8.49 -28.23 -18.20
N ARG A 142 -7.89 -27.70 -17.11
CA ARG A 142 -8.54 -27.75 -15.77
C ARG A 142 -9.65 -26.70 -15.51
N ASP A 143 -9.68 -25.59 -16.24
CA ASP A 143 -10.45 -24.40 -15.85
C ASP A 143 -11.97 -24.50 -16.09
N LYS A 144 -12.42 -25.31 -17.05
CA LYS A 144 -13.86 -25.40 -17.41
C LYS A 144 -14.72 -26.08 -16.34
N LYS A 145 -14.16 -26.94 -15.49
CA LYS A 145 -14.93 -27.76 -14.52
C LYS A 145 -15.31 -27.01 -13.24
N LEU A 146 -14.55 -25.99 -12.83
CA LEU A 146 -14.81 -25.20 -11.61
C LEU A 146 -15.96 -24.20 -11.80
N ALA A 147 -16.05 -23.57 -12.97
CA ALA A 147 -17.08 -22.58 -13.29
C ALA A 147 -18.51 -23.14 -13.25
N ALA A 148 -18.69 -24.43 -13.59
CA ALA A 148 -19.99 -25.09 -13.56
C ALA A 148 -20.53 -25.26 -12.12
N LYS A 149 -19.69 -25.73 -11.19
CA LYS A 149 -20.12 -26.06 -9.82
C LYS A 149 -20.61 -24.82 -9.05
N LYS A 150 -19.87 -23.69 -9.16
CA LYS A 150 -20.18 -22.43 -8.45
C LYS A 150 -21.52 -21.79 -8.86
N LYS A 151 -22.10 -22.14 -10.02
CA LYS A 151 -23.43 -21.67 -10.45
C LYS A 151 -24.59 -22.41 -9.76
N THR A 152 -24.39 -23.66 -9.35
CA THR A 152 -25.46 -24.48 -8.73
C THR A 152 -25.78 -24.03 -7.32
N ASP A 153 -24.77 -23.80 -6.49
CA ASP A 153 -24.96 -23.44 -5.08
C ASP A 153 -25.64 -22.08 -4.89
N LYS A 154 -25.30 -21.08 -5.71
CA LYS A 154 -25.98 -19.75 -5.66
C LYS A 154 -27.48 -19.85 -6.00
N LYS A 155 -27.89 -20.83 -6.81
CA LYS A 155 -29.31 -21.12 -7.12
C LYS A 155 -30.06 -21.85 -6.00
N ARG A 156 -29.34 -22.48 -5.07
CA ARG A 156 -29.92 -23.17 -3.89
C ARG A 156 -30.14 -22.22 -2.72
N ALA A 157 -29.24 -21.24 -2.52
CA ALA A 157 -29.36 -20.25 -1.45
C ALA A 157 -30.60 -19.34 -1.62
N LEU A 158 -30.90 -18.91 -2.84
CA LEU A 158 -32.00 -17.97 -3.16
C LEU A 158 -33.42 -18.62 -3.19
N ARG A 159 -33.59 -19.77 -2.52
CA ARG A 159 -34.88 -20.48 -2.37
C ARG A 159 -35.17 -20.86 -0.90
N ARG A 160 -34.54 -20.15 0.04
CA ARG A 160 -34.71 -20.29 1.51
C ARG A 160 -34.84 -18.92 2.22
N LEU A 161 -35.17 -17.91 1.43
CA LEU A 161 -35.73 -16.61 1.78
C LEU A 161 -36.95 -16.43 0.87
#